data_AF-A0A0U1DIN0-F1
#
_entry.id   AF-A0A0U1DIN0-F1
#
_cell.length_a   1.000
_cell.length_b   1.000
_cell.length_c   1.000
_cell.angle_alpha   90.00
_cell.angle_beta   90.00
_cell.angle_gamma   90.00
#
_symmetry.space_group_name_H-M   'P 1'
#
loop_
_entity.id
_entity.type
_entity.pdbx_description
1 polymer ?
#
loop_
_entity_poly.entity_id
_entity_poly.type
_entity_poly.pdbx_seq_one_letter_code
_entity_poly.pdbx_strand_id
1 'polypeptide(L)'
;MKRLLAIAAAAGILATGCGAETPDYKSIWTTSSTTPAAPADAQPVPLWQYLEDSGVVGEPVAPEKIPHLTVTMPTPPGWHPYNNPNLAPGTRMIAKGDTYPTAMMLAFKLHGDFDAPKALKEHGYADAQLSENFKQLNASTADWKGFPSAMIEAATT
;
A
#
# COMPACT_ATOMS: atom_id res chain seq x y z
N MET A 1 -3.80 -48.28 -61.07
CA MET A 1 -2.36 -48.02 -60.82
C MET A 1 -2.21 -47.44 -59.42
N LYS A 2 -1.22 -47.97 -58.68
CA LYS A 2 -0.63 -47.60 -57.37
C LYS A 2 -1.17 -46.37 -56.59
N ARG A 3 -1.63 -46.66 -55.35
CA ARG A 3 -1.31 -46.08 -54.01
C ARG A 3 -0.80 -44.63 -53.91
N LEU A 4 -1.31 -43.88 -52.92
CA LEU A 4 -0.53 -43.34 -51.77
C LEU A 4 -1.44 -42.67 -50.73
N LEU A 5 -1.24 -43.05 -49.46
CA LEU A 5 -1.73 -42.36 -48.26
C LEU A 5 -1.05 -40.98 -48.14
N ALA A 6 -1.75 -39.99 -47.58
CA ALA A 6 -1.11 -38.86 -46.92
C ALA A 6 -1.85 -38.55 -45.60
N ILE A 7 -1.17 -38.86 -44.50
CA ILE A 7 -1.48 -38.46 -43.13
C ILE A 7 -1.06 -37.00 -43.00
N ALA A 8 -1.96 -36.11 -42.57
CA ALA A 8 -1.61 -34.76 -42.16
C ALA A 8 -1.79 -34.65 -40.63
N ALA A 9 -0.69 -34.83 -39.91
CA ALA A 9 -0.57 -34.40 -38.53
C ALA A 9 -0.23 -32.90 -38.53
N ALA A 10 -0.99 -32.10 -37.79
CA ALA A 10 -0.60 -30.73 -37.43
C ALA A 10 -0.62 -30.62 -35.91
N ALA A 11 0.58 -30.50 -35.35
CA ALA A 11 0.84 -30.21 -33.95
C ALA A 11 1.06 -28.70 -33.76
N GLY A 12 0.75 -28.20 -32.57
CA GLY A 12 1.19 -26.89 -32.06
C GLY A 12 0.03 -25.91 -31.81
N ILE A 13 -0.03 -25.12 -30.74
CA ILE A 13 0.87 -24.77 -29.64
C ILE A 13 -0.04 -24.37 -28.46
N LEU A 14 0.18 -24.91 -27.26
CA LEU A 14 -0.41 -24.42 -26.03
C LEU A 14 0.34 -23.14 -25.63
N ALA A 15 -0.26 -21.97 -25.85
CA ALA A 15 0.20 -20.72 -25.27
C ALA A 15 -0.58 -20.45 -23.99
N THR A 16 -0.06 -20.88 -22.85
CA THR A 16 -0.47 -20.37 -21.54
C THR A 16 0.06 -18.95 -21.40
N GLY A 17 -0.73 -17.98 -21.85
CA GLY A 17 -0.47 -16.58 -21.57
C GLY A 17 -0.84 -16.25 -20.14
N CYS A 18 0.14 -16.25 -19.23
CA CYS A 18 0.06 -15.45 -18.00
C CYS A 18 0.10 -13.97 -18.41
N GLY A 19 -1.07 -13.40 -18.71
CA GLY A 19 -1.25 -11.97 -18.81
C GLY A 19 -1.18 -11.36 -17.41
N ALA A 20 -0.43 -10.27 -17.26
CA ALA A 20 -0.45 -9.48 -16.04
C ALA A 20 -1.90 -9.01 -15.77
N GLU A 21 -2.46 -9.35 -14.61
CA GLU A 21 -3.73 -8.79 -14.17
C GLU A 21 -3.57 -7.28 -14.04
N THR A 22 -4.20 -6.54 -14.97
CA THR A 22 -4.48 -5.12 -14.78
C THR A 22 -5.63 -5.03 -13.78
N PRO A 23 -5.47 -4.36 -12.62
CA PRO A 23 -6.54 -4.25 -11.65
C PRO A 23 -7.76 -3.58 -12.29
N ASP A 24 -8.93 -4.23 -12.21
CA ASP A 24 -10.18 -3.65 -12.67
C ASP A 24 -10.79 -2.72 -11.60
N TYR A 25 -10.47 -1.44 -11.71
CA TYR A 25 -10.99 -0.38 -10.85
C TYR A 25 -12.49 -0.09 -11.04
N LYS A 26 -13.18 -0.72 -12.02
CA LYS A 26 -14.61 -0.52 -12.21
C LYS A 26 -15.47 -1.32 -11.23
N SER A 27 -14.89 -2.34 -10.60
CA SER A 27 -15.54 -3.21 -9.61
C SER A 27 -15.92 -2.50 -8.30
N ILE A 28 -15.33 -1.34 -8.01
CA ILE A 28 -15.44 -0.63 -6.72
C ILE A 28 -16.85 -0.06 -6.47
N TRP A 29 -17.70 0.01 -7.50
CA TRP A 29 -19.01 0.67 -7.40
C TRP A 29 -20.15 -0.17 -6.79
N THR A 30 -19.94 -1.45 -6.44
CA THR A 30 -21.04 -2.31 -5.93
C THR A 30 -20.79 -3.08 -4.64
N THR A 31 -19.62 -2.94 -4.00
CA THR A 31 -19.41 -3.53 -2.67
C THR A 31 -19.94 -2.61 -1.57
N SER A 32 -21.16 -2.86 -1.10
CA SER A 32 -21.63 -2.33 0.17
C SER A 32 -20.95 -3.09 1.31
N SER A 33 -19.96 -2.50 1.96
CA SER A 33 -19.38 -3.02 3.20
C SER A 33 -20.30 -2.72 4.38
N THR A 34 -20.76 -3.74 5.10
CA THR A 34 -21.42 -3.56 6.40
C THR A 34 -20.37 -3.23 7.45
N THR A 35 -20.36 -1.99 7.93
CA THR A 35 -19.49 -1.50 9.01
C THR A 35 -19.98 -2.05 10.35
N PRO A 36 -19.19 -2.85 11.11
CA PRO A 36 -19.48 -3.07 12.52
C PRO A 36 -19.33 -1.75 13.29
N ALA A 37 -20.31 -1.40 14.12
CA ALA A 37 -20.21 -0.24 14.99
C ALA A 37 -19.07 -0.45 15.99
N ALA A 38 -18.09 0.46 15.99
CA ALA A 38 -17.03 0.51 17.00
C ALA A 38 -17.63 0.90 18.37
N PRO A 39 -17.12 0.35 19.49
CA PRO A 39 -17.54 0.78 20.82
C PRO A 39 -17.28 2.27 21.04
N ALA A 40 -18.19 2.95 21.73
CA ALA A 40 -17.99 4.33 22.17
C ALA A 40 -16.95 4.42 23.31
N ASP A 41 -16.21 5.53 23.32
CA ASP A 41 -15.42 6.13 24.44
C ASP A 41 -13.88 6.02 24.46
N ALA A 42 -13.22 5.68 23.35
CA ALA A 42 -11.80 6.06 23.16
C ALA A 42 -11.56 6.60 21.76
N GLN A 43 -10.94 7.79 21.66
CA GLN A 43 -10.42 8.28 20.39
C GLN A 43 -9.39 7.27 19.85
N PRO A 44 -9.35 6.99 18.54
CA PRO A 44 -8.34 6.13 17.95
C PRO A 44 -6.93 6.60 18.35
N VAL A 45 -6.09 5.70 18.85
CA VAL A 45 -4.70 6.02 19.21
C VAL A 45 -3.82 5.82 17.98
N PRO A 46 -3.17 6.87 17.45
CA PRO A 46 -2.25 6.78 16.32
C PRO A 46 -1.15 5.74 16.50
N LEU A 47 -0.69 5.14 15.39
CA LEU A 47 0.37 4.13 15.45
C LEU A 47 1.66 4.69 16.05
N TRP A 48 2.04 5.93 15.70
CA TRP A 48 3.24 6.57 16.22
C TRP A 48 3.18 6.75 17.74
N GLN A 49 2.01 7.15 18.26
CA GLN A 49 1.81 7.36 19.69
C GLN A 49 1.85 6.04 20.45
N TYR A 50 1.19 5.00 19.94
CA TYR A 50 1.25 3.66 20.53
C TYR A 50 2.69 3.12 20.61
N LEU A 51 3.48 3.32 19.56
CA LEU A 51 4.89 2.92 19.52
C LEU A 51 5.70 3.68 20.56
N GLU A 52 5.56 5.01 20.64
CA GLU A 52 6.26 5.85 21.60
C GLU A 52 5.90 5.48 23.06
N ASP A 53 4.62 5.31 23.36
CA ASP A 53 4.13 4.89 24.68
C ASP A 53 4.65 3.49 25.08
N SER A 54 4.94 2.65 24.08
CA SER A 54 5.56 1.32 24.27
C SER A 54 7.09 1.37 24.39
N GLY A 55 7.69 2.56 24.35
CA GLY A 55 9.14 2.75 24.40
C GLY A 55 9.86 2.49 23.09
N VAL A 56 9.14 2.39 21.97
CA VAL A 56 9.72 2.24 20.64
C VAL A 56 10.09 3.60 20.06
N VAL A 57 11.33 3.74 19.61
CA VAL A 57 11.85 4.96 19.00
C VAL A 57 12.05 4.78 17.50
N GLY A 58 11.60 5.74 16.70
CA GLY A 58 11.79 5.74 15.25
C GLY A 58 12.92 6.67 14.79
N GLU A 59 13.85 6.14 14.01
CA GLU A 59 14.89 6.91 13.30
C GLU A 59 14.51 7.01 11.81
N PRO A 60 14.32 8.21 11.23
CA PRO A 60 14.05 8.35 9.81
C PRO A 60 15.21 7.80 8.95
N VAL A 61 14.89 7.00 7.95
CA VAL A 61 15.87 6.44 7.01
C VAL A 61 15.44 6.70 5.58
N ALA A 62 16.41 6.98 4.70
CA ALA A 62 16.13 7.02 3.27
C ALA A 62 15.79 5.59 2.78
N PRO A 63 14.69 5.38 2.02
CA PRO A 63 14.25 4.06 1.57
C PRO A 63 15.34 3.23 0.87
N GLU A 64 16.16 3.88 0.05
CA GLU A 64 17.29 3.29 -0.68
C GLU A 64 18.52 2.97 0.18
N LYS A 65 18.54 3.39 1.45
CA LYS A 65 19.60 3.05 2.42
C LYS A 65 19.21 1.89 3.35
N ILE A 66 18.02 1.32 3.19
CA ILE A 66 17.57 0.20 4.01
C ILE A 66 18.35 -1.06 3.57
N PRO A 67 19.10 -1.71 4.48
CA PRO A 67 19.88 -2.88 4.12
C PRO A 67 18.96 -4.06 3.78
N HIS A 68 19.32 -4.81 2.73
CA HIS A 68 18.63 -6.04 2.30
C HIS A 68 17.16 -5.87 1.87
N LEU A 69 16.65 -4.64 1.76
CA LEU A 69 15.31 -4.36 1.28
C LEU A 69 15.36 -3.37 0.12
N THR A 70 14.74 -3.74 -1.00
CA THR A 70 14.52 -2.82 -2.12
C THR A 70 13.13 -2.21 -2.00
N VAL A 71 13.08 -0.94 -1.60
CA VAL A 71 11.84 -0.17 -1.54
C VAL A 71 11.75 0.73 -2.78
N THR A 72 10.67 0.58 -3.54
CA THR A 72 10.44 1.34 -4.77
C THR A 72 9.13 2.10 -4.70
N MET A 73 9.16 3.37 -5.11
CA MET A 73 7.95 4.17 -5.37
C MET A 73 7.86 4.42 -6.87
N PRO A 74 7.01 3.68 -7.61
CA PRO A 74 6.84 3.89 -9.04
C PRO A 74 6.42 5.34 -9.34
N THR A 75 6.96 5.93 -10.41
CA THR A 75 6.59 7.28 -10.88
C THR A 75 5.76 7.14 -12.16
N PRO A 76 4.43 7.31 -12.12
CA PRO A 76 3.59 7.19 -13.30
C PRO A 76 3.84 8.33 -14.31
N PRO A 77 3.38 8.20 -15.57
CA PRO A 77 3.46 9.28 -16.55
C PRO A 77 2.81 10.58 -16.04
N GLY A 78 3.51 11.70 -16.21
CA GLY A 78 3.07 13.03 -15.75
C GLY A 78 3.32 13.31 -14.27
N TRP A 79 3.90 12.36 -13.53
CA TRP A 79 4.39 12.58 -12.18
C TRP A 79 5.90 12.85 -12.19
N HIS A 80 6.38 13.59 -11.19
CA HIS A 80 7.81 13.84 -10.99
C HIS A 80 8.14 13.91 -9.51
N PRO A 81 9.43 13.71 -9.13
CA PRO A 81 9.89 13.98 -7.78
C PRO A 81 9.54 15.41 -7.36
N TYR A 82 9.10 15.56 -6.12
CA TYR A 82 8.84 16.84 -5.48
C TYR A 82 9.72 16.96 -4.24
N ASN A 83 10.60 17.96 -4.22
CA ASN A 83 11.50 18.21 -3.10
C ASN A 83 11.00 19.43 -2.33
N ASN A 84 10.71 19.24 -1.04
CA ASN A 84 10.30 20.30 -0.15
C ASN A 84 11.24 20.30 1.07
N PRO A 85 11.99 21.39 1.32
CA PRO A 85 12.96 21.46 2.41
C PRO A 85 12.32 21.35 3.80
N ASN A 86 11.00 21.52 3.90
CA ASN A 86 10.25 21.35 5.14
C ASN A 86 9.90 19.89 5.46
N LEU A 87 10.15 18.95 4.54
CA LEU A 87 9.94 17.53 4.79
C LEU A 87 11.13 16.94 5.55
N ALA A 88 10.86 15.91 6.36
CA ALA A 88 11.91 15.18 7.06
C ALA A 88 12.92 14.60 6.07
N PRO A 89 14.23 14.65 6.37
CA PRO A 89 15.26 14.01 5.54
C PRO A 89 14.94 12.54 5.27
N GLY A 90 15.12 12.10 4.02
CA GLY A 90 14.79 10.72 3.62
C GLY A 90 13.36 10.53 3.11
N THR A 91 12.46 11.49 3.31
CA THR A 91 11.12 11.48 2.70
C THR A 91 11.22 11.45 1.18
N ARG A 92 10.42 10.60 0.53
CA ARG A 92 10.24 10.63 -0.93
C ARG A 92 8.85 11.14 -1.22
N MET A 93 8.75 12.07 -2.16
CA MET A 93 7.46 12.61 -2.57
C MET A 93 7.47 12.75 -4.09
N ILE A 94 6.36 12.38 -4.71
CA ILE A 94 6.07 12.67 -6.11
C ILE A 94 4.79 13.49 -6.21
N ALA A 95 4.73 14.37 -7.20
CA ALA A 95 3.56 15.17 -7.50
C ALA A 95 3.21 15.06 -8.98
N LYS A 96 1.93 15.26 -9.30
CA LYS A 96 1.48 15.47 -10.67
C LYS A 96 1.30 16.96 -10.91
N GLY A 97 2.21 17.56 -11.66
CA GLY A 97 2.30 19.02 -11.79
C GLY A 97 2.91 19.66 -10.52
N ASP A 98 2.63 20.94 -10.29
CA ASP A 98 3.42 21.71 -9.32
C ASP A 98 3.11 21.41 -7.84
N THR A 99 1.91 20.90 -7.50
CA THR A 99 1.52 20.69 -6.09
C THR A 99 0.61 19.51 -5.81
N TYR A 100 -0.48 19.27 -6.55
CA TYR A 100 -1.42 18.16 -6.29
C TYR A 100 -1.93 17.50 -7.59
N PRO A 101 -2.25 16.19 -7.58
CA PRO A 101 -2.14 15.23 -6.46
C PRO A 101 -0.69 14.85 -6.11
N THR A 102 -0.51 14.29 -4.90
CA THR A 102 0.81 13.88 -4.37
C THR A 102 0.79 12.46 -3.84
N ALA A 103 1.96 11.84 -3.77
CA ALA A 103 2.19 10.61 -3.02
C ALA A 103 3.48 10.76 -2.23
N MET A 104 3.46 10.37 -0.96
CA MET A 104 4.55 10.54 -0.02
C MET A 104 4.91 9.21 0.63
N MET A 105 6.20 8.95 0.78
CA MET A 105 6.75 7.74 1.39
C MET A 105 7.77 8.14 2.46
N LEU A 106 7.52 7.66 3.67
CA LEU A 106 8.41 7.76 4.82
C LEU A 106 8.86 6.36 5.21
N ALA A 107 10.11 6.24 5.66
CA ALA A 107 10.64 5.01 6.21
C ALA A 107 11.37 5.31 7.52
N PHE A 108 11.17 4.45 8.50
CA PHE A 108 11.76 4.57 9.82
C PHE A 108 12.41 3.24 10.20
N LYS A 109 13.58 3.32 10.83
CA LYS A 109 14.16 2.22 11.59
C LYS A 109 13.62 2.31 13.01
N LEU A 110 12.94 1.25 13.46
CA LEU A 110 12.33 1.20 14.79
C LEU A 110 13.27 0.50 15.77
N HIS A 111 13.41 1.07 16.96
CA HIS A 111 14.24 0.59 18.05
C HIS A 111 13.38 0.32 19.27
N GLY A 112 13.40 -0.90 19.78
CA GLY A 112 12.53 -1.35 20.87
C GLY A 112 11.75 -2.60 20.45
N ASP A 113 11.23 -3.31 21.44
CA ASP A 113 10.44 -4.53 21.21
C ASP A 113 8.96 -4.17 21.09
N PHE A 114 8.30 -4.67 20.05
CA PHE A 114 6.86 -4.54 19.88
C PHE A 114 6.31 -5.64 18.97
N ASP A 115 5.02 -5.93 19.08
CA ASP A 115 4.31 -6.85 18.20
C ASP A 115 3.79 -6.06 16.98
N ALA A 116 4.51 -6.15 15.86
CA ALA A 116 4.17 -5.40 14.64
C ALA A 116 2.79 -5.79 14.06
N PRO A 117 2.43 -7.08 13.89
CA PRO A 117 1.07 -7.47 13.50
C PRO A 117 -0.02 -6.88 14.40
N LYS A 118 0.17 -6.94 15.72
CA LYS A 118 -0.79 -6.39 16.68
C LYS A 118 -0.90 -4.87 16.55
N ALA A 119 0.23 -4.17 16.54
CA ALA A 119 0.30 -2.72 16.41
C ALA A 119 -0.42 -2.22 15.15
N LEU A 120 -0.16 -2.85 14.00
CA LEU A 120 -0.80 -2.49 12.73
C LEU A 120 -2.30 -2.81 12.71
N LYS A 121 -2.71 -3.94 13.30
CA LYS A 121 -4.12 -4.33 13.36
C LYS A 121 -4.95 -3.42 14.27
N GLU A 122 -4.38 -2.97 15.39
CA GLU A 122 -5.09 -2.17 16.39
C GLU A 122 -4.97 -0.66 16.12
N HIS A 123 -3.85 -0.19 15.57
CA HIS A 123 -3.54 1.24 15.44
C HIS A 123 -3.25 1.72 14.02
N GLY A 124 -3.11 0.82 13.04
CA GLY A 124 -2.66 1.16 11.68
C GLY A 124 -3.59 2.05 10.87
N TYR A 125 -4.82 2.29 11.35
CA TYR A 125 -5.81 3.18 10.71
C TYR A 125 -6.06 4.47 11.48
N ALA A 126 -5.59 4.56 12.72
CA ALA A 126 -6.00 5.60 13.64
C ALA A 126 -5.64 7.00 13.13
N ASP A 127 -4.44 7.17 12.55
CA ASP A 127 -4.01 8.43 11.95
C ASP A 127 -5.00 8.96 10.89
N ALA A 128 -5.53 8.08 10.04
CA ALA A 128 -6.52 8.45 9.03
C ALA A 128 -7.90 8.72 9.65
N GLN A 129 -8.33 7.89 10.61
CA GLN A 129 -9.64 7.99 11.26
C GLN A 129 -9.82 9.28 12.08
N LEU A 130 -8.72 9.90 12.52
CA LEU A 130 -8.73 11.19 13.21
C LEU A 130 -8.87 12.38 12.26
N SER A 131 -8.89 12.18 10.95
CA SER A 131 -9.09 13.26 9.98
C SER A 131 -10.51 13.83 10.06
N GLU A 132 -10.63 15.15 9.87
CA GLU A 132 -11.94 15.80 9.84
C GLU A 132 -12.83 15.23 8.73
N ASN A 133 -14.10 15.01 9.03
CA ASN A 133 -15.10 14.46 8.10
C ASN A 133 -14.67 13.13 7.44
N PHE A 134 -13.88 12.31 8.13
CA PHE A 134 -13.40 11.02 7.65
C PHE A 134 -14.56 10.12 7.18
N LYS A 135 -14.43 9.61 5.95
CA LYS A 135 -15.31 8.59 5.37
C LYS A 135 -14.46 7.49 4.76
N GLN A 136 -14.44 6.32 5.40
CA GLN A 136 -13.73 5.14 4.90
C GLN A 136 -14.34 4.68 3.57
N LEU A 137 -13.48 4.41 2.59
CA LEU A 137 -13.84 3.83 1.29
C LEU A 137 -13.40 2.36 1.21
N ASN A 138 -12.23 2.04 1.77
CA ASN A 138 -11.66 0.70 1.76
C ASN A 138 -10.65 0.54 2.91
N ALA A 139 -10.41 -0.70 3.36
CA ALA A 139 -9.39 -1.00 4.36
C ALA A 139 -8.93 -2.46 4.27
N SER A 140 -7.66 -2.74 4.54
CA SER A 140 -7.10 -4.09 4.61
C SER A 140 -5.93 -4.19 5.59
N THR A 141 -5.95 -5.21 6.45
CA THR A 141 -4.84 -5.62 7.33
C THR A 141 -4.14 -6.89 6.85
N ALA A 142 -4.37 -7.29 5.59
CA ALA A 142 -3.67 -8.42 5.01
C ALA A 142 -2.18 -8.10 4.82
N ASP A 143 -1.33 -9.13 4.96
CA ASP A 143 0.09 -8.99 4.72
C ASP A 143 0.37 -8.46 3.30
N TRP A 144 1.31 -7.53 3.19
CA TRP A 144 1.79 -7.02 1.91
C TRP A 144 3.18 -7.58 1.64
N LYS A 145 3.32 -8.36 0.55
CA LYS A 145 4.56 -9.06 0.19
C LYS A 145 5.25 -9.79 1.36
N GLY A 146 4.45 -10.41 2.23
CA GLY A 146 4.93 -11.18 3.38
C GLY A 146 5.29 -10.34 4.62
N PHE A 147 4.99 -9.05 4.63
CA PHE A 147 5.12 -8.19 5.80
C PHE A 147 3.75 -7.83 6.37
N PRO A 148 3.59 -7.77 7.71
CA PRO A 148 2.41 -7.19 8.34
C PRO A 148 2.13 -5.79 7.78
N SER A 149 0.87 -5.50 7.47
CA SER A 149 0.49 -4.23 6.83
C SER A 149 -0.89 -3.73 7.26
N ALA A 150 -1.11 -2.43 7.12
CA ALA A 150 -2.39 -1.78 7.25
C ALA A 150 -2.53 -0.76 6.11
N MET A 151 -3.58 -0.88 5.31
CA MET A 151 -3.93 0.03 4.22
C MET A 151 -5.33 0.56 4.45
N ILE A 152 -5.52 1.88 4.32
CA ILE A 152 -6.82 2.52 4.40
C ILE A 152 -6.98 3.54 3.29
N GLU A 153 -8.16 3.57 2.68
CA GLU A 153 -8.56 4.57 1.69
C GLU A 153 -9.76 5.32 2.25
N ALA A 154 -9.74 6.64 2.15
CA ALA A 154 -10.79 7.49 2.70
C ALA A 154 -10.97 8.76 1.87
N ALA A 155 -12.14 9.37 2.04
CA ALA A 155 -12.42 10.74 1.63
C ALA A 155 -12.56 11.62 2.87
N THR A 156 -12.02 12.83 2.79
CA THR A 156 -12.19 13.91 3.76
C THR A 156 -12.76 15.10 3.01
N THR A 157 -13.71 15.83 3.60
CA THR A 157 -14.38 16.98 2.97
C THR A 157 -14.21 18.23 3.78
#